data_AF-A0A820N3H6-F1
#
_entry.id   AF-A0A820N3H6-F1
#
_cell.length_a   1.000
_cell.length_b   1.000
_cell.length_c   1.000
_cell.angle_alpha   90.00
_cell.angle_beta   90.00
_cell.angle_gamma   90.00
#
_symmetry.space_group_name_H-M   'P 1'
#
loop_
_entity.id
_entity.type
_entity.pdbx_description
1 polymer ?
#
loop_
_entity_poly.entity_id
_entity_poly.type
_entity_poly.pdbx_seq_one_letter_code
_entity_poly.pdbx_strand_id
1 'polypeptide(L)'
;SSIQRLANRIQTHPLLGIRQSNEQTSATWKSLININLPQHAFLQDHQIQDAVLFPAVVYLELATAACHQLLSSKEDDQQQLTLIFEDVYFIKALILNEHELMEIFTQIIMSMREWYIILCNQDNLNKYSLNEFTLHAQDKIVIDSKQQKSLTIPNRWTIQDITSAYQYGSSFQKNNKNIT
;
A
#
# COMPACT_ATOMS: atom_id res chain seq x y z
N SER A 1 -13.43 20.76 -11.38
CA SER A 1 -14.53 20.69 -12.38
C SER A 1 -15.15 19.29 -12.42
N SER A 2 -16.23 19.06 -13.20
CA SER A 2 -16.83 17.72 -13.40
C SER A 2 -15.88 16.72 -14.07
N ILE A 3 -14.99 17.18 -14.95
CA ILE A 3 -13.95 16.36 -15.60
C ILE A 3 -12.94 15.84 -14.56
N GLN A 4 -12.54 16.69 -13.61
CA GLN A 4 -11.59 16.33 -12.55
C GLN A 4 -12.18 15.33 -11.56
N ARG A 5 -13.50 15.41 -11.31
CA ARG A 5 -14.24 14.39 -10.53
C ARG A 5 -14.29 13.04 -11.25
N LEU A 6 -14.38 13.03 -12.58
CA LEU A 6 -14.38 11.80 -13.38
C LEU A 6 -12.97 11.17 -13.45
N ALA A 7 -11.92 11.98 -13.60
CA ALA A 7 -10.54 11.52 -13.61
C ALA A 7 -10.14 10.84 -12.28
N ASN A 8 -10.64 11.35 -11.14
CA ASN A 8 -10.43 10.72 -9.83
C ASN A 8 -11.13 9.36 -9.66
N ARG A 9 -12.01 8.96 -10.59
CA ARG A 9 -12.71 7.66 -10.57
C ARG A 9 -12.03 6.59 -11.42
N ILE A 10 -10.99 6.93 -12.16
CA ILE A 10 -10.22 5.98 -12.95
C ILE A 10 -9.19 5.34 -12.02
N GLN A 11 -9.18 4.01 -11.96
CA GLN A 11 -8.16 3.27 -11.22
C GLN A 11 -6.81 3.44 -11.93
N THR A 12 -5.92 4.22 -11.34
CA THR A 12 -4.58 4.51 -11.89
C THR A 12 -3.50 3.59 -11.32
N HIS A 13 -3.77 2.93 -10.19
CA HIS A 13 -2.85 2.04 -9.51
C HIS A 13 -3.54 0.69 -9.21
N PRO A 14 -2.90 -0.46 -9.48
CA PRO A 14 -3.52 -1.78 -9.37
C PRO A 14 -4.09 -2.08 -7.98
N LEU A 15 -3.48 -1.53 -6.92
CA LEU A 15 -3.88 -1.82 -5.54
C LEU A 15 -4.63 -0.67 -4.84
N LEU A 16 -4.48 0.57 -5.29
CA LEU A 16 -5.05 1.74 -4.57
C LEU A 16 -6.56 1.82 -4.72
N GLY A 17 -7.08 1.33 -5.84
CA GLY A 17 -8.50 1.36 -6.14
C GLY A 17 -8.99 2.76 -6.53
N ILE A 18 -10.22 3.07 -6.13
CA ILE A 18 -10.94 4.27 -6.58
C ILE A 18 -11.10 5.25 -5.41
N ARG A 19 -10.79 6.52 -5.67
CA ARG A 19 -10.98 7.61 -4.71
C ARG A 19 -12.47 7.85 -4.45
N GLN A 20 -12.88 7.71 -3.19
CA GLN A 20 -14.29 7.78 -2.77
C GLN A 20 -14.73 9.21 -2.40
N SER A 21 -13.93 9.89 -1.58
CA SER A 21 -14.23 11.22 -1.05
C SER A 21 -12.98 12.09 -0.99
N ASN A 22 -13.21 13.40 -1.07
CA ASN A 22 -12.21 14.42 -0.81
C ASN A 22 -12.84 15.42 0.15
N GLU A 23 -12.48 15.34 1.42
CA GLU A 23 -12.72 16.41 2.36
C GLU A 23 -11.56 17.39 2.27
N GLN A 24 -11.71 18.58 2.85
CA GLN A 24 -10.67 19.61 2.76
C GLN A 24 -9.33 19.16 3.38
N THR A 25 -9.40 18.28 4.37
CA THR A 25 -8.24 17.78 5.14
C THR A 25 -8.09 16.26 5.08
N SER A 26 -8.88 15.56 4.27
CA SER A 26 -8.79 14.10 4.17
C SER A 26 -9.16 13.57 2.79
N ALA A 27 -8.57 12.44 2.43
CA ALA A 27 -8.84 11.76 1.18
C ALA A 27 -8.90 10.25 1.43
N THR A 28 -9.92 9.59 0.87
CA THR A 28 -10.10 8.14 1.06
C THR A 28 -10.20 7.43 -0.28
N TRP A 29 -9.51 6.30 -0.39
CA TRP A 29 -9.58 5.36 -1.49
C TRP A 29 -10.14 4.04 -0.98
N LYS A 30 -10.91 3.39 -1.86
CA LYS A 30 -11.42 2.05 -1.64
C LYS A 30 -10.92 1.15 -2.75
N SER A 31 -10.28 0.06 -2.37
CA SER A 31 -9.80 -1.00 -3.25
C SER A 31 -10.49 -2.31 -2.95
N LEU A 32 -10.64 -3.13 -3.99
CA LEU A 32 -11.21 -4.46 -3.90
C LEU A 32 -10.11 -5.46 -4.30
N ILE A 33 -9.57 -6.15 -3.32
CA ILE A 33 -8.49 -7.12 -3.51
C ILE A 33 -9.08 -8.52 -3.56
N ASN A 34 -8.73 -9.24 -4.61
CA ASN A 34 -9.01 -10.66 -4.77
C ASN A 34 -7.79 -11.28 -5.45
N ILE A 35 -7.17 -12.24 -4.77
CA ILE A 35 -5.90 -12.84 -5.19
C ILE A 35 -6.01 -13.69 -6.46
N ASN A 36 -7.23 -14.06 -6.89
CA ASN A 36 -7.47 -14.76 -8.15
C ASN A 36 -7.52 -13.82 -9.37
N LEU A 37 -7.56 -12.50 -9.15
CA LEU A 37 -7.50 -11.54 -10.25
C LEU A 37 -6.04 -11.37 -10.73
N PRO A 38 -5.77 -11.33 -12.05
CA PRO A 38 -4.41 -11.24 -12.57
C PRO A 38 -3.57 -10.10 -11.99
N GLN A 39 -4.18 -8.93 -11.76
CA GLN A 39 -3.50 -7.76 -11.20
C GLN A 39 -3.11 -7.90 -9.71
N HIS A 40 -3.62 -8.92 -9.01
CA HIS A 40 -3.35 -9.20 -7.60
C HIS A 40 -2.67 -10.55 -7.39
N ALA A 41 -2.51 -11.36 -8.44
CA ALA A 41 -2.02 -12.73 -8.36
C ALA A 41 -0.64 -12.82 -7.68
N PHE A 42 0.19 -11.78 -7.83
CA PHE A 42 1.49 -11.70 -7.16
C PHE A 42 1.38 -11.77 -5.64
N LEU A 43 0.26 -11.38 -5.01
CA LEU A 43 0.07 -11.46 -3.56
C LEU A 43 0.08 -12.90 -3.05
N GLN A 44 -0.31 -13.88 -3.89
CA GLN A 44 -0.26 -15.30 -3.54
C GLN A 44 1.16 -15.80 -3.25
N ASP A 45 2.18 -15.10 -3.73
CA ASP A 45 3.58 -15.43 -3.52
C ASP A 45 4.10 -14.97 -2.14
N HIS A 46 3.27 -14.41 -1.25
CA HIS A 46 3.65 -14.03 0.11
C HIS A 46 2.89 -14.85 1.14
N GLN A 47 3.45 -15.99 1.55
CA GLN A 47 2.80 -16.92 2.45
C GLN A 47 3.57 -17.12 3.76
N ILE A 48 2.82 -17.24 4.86
CA ILE A 48 3.33 -17.64 6.17
C ILE A 48 2.42 -18.76 6.69
N GLN A 49 2.98 -19.93 6.96
CA GLN A 49 2.24 -21.11 7.42
C GLN A 49 1.01 -21.41 6.54
N ASP A 50 1.24 -21.46 5.22
CA ASP A 50 0.23 -21.73 4.17
C ASP A 50 -0.90 -20.69 4.05
N ALA A 51 -0.87 -19.61 4.82
CA ALA A 51 -1.78 -18.48 4.67
C ALA A 51 -1.16 -17.41 3.77
N VAL A 52 -1.93 -16.92 2.79
CA VAL A 52 -1.54 -15.75 1.99
C VAL A 52 -1.73 -14.49 2.84
N LEU A 53 -0.63 -13.81 3.14
CA LEU A 53 -0.66 -12.56 3.89
C LEU A 53 -0.44 -11.37 2.96
N PHE A 54 -1.20 -10.30 3.20
CA PHE A 54 -0.96 -9.03 2.58
C PHE A 54 0.41 -8.49 3.04
N PRO A 55 1.40 -8.34 2.14
CA PRO A 55 2.76 -8.00 2.53
C PRO A 55 2.84 -6.61 3.16
N ALA A 56 3.69 -6.46 4.19
CA ALA A 56 3.92 -5.18 4.85
C ALA A 56 4.28 -4.04 3.87
N VAL A 57 5.13 -4.35 2.88
CA VAL A 57 5.56 -3.39 1.85
C VAL A 57 4.40 -2.87 0.98
N VAL A 58 3.32 -3.63 0.84
CA VAL A 58 2.18 -3.19 0.03
C VAL A 58 1.42 -2.05 0.70
N TYR A 59 1.41 -1.97 2.04
CA TYR A 59 0.83 -0.81 2.73
C TYR A 59 1.59 0.49 2.37
N LEU A 60 2.92 0.43 2.26
CA LEU A 60 3.75 1.56 1.85
C LEU A 60 3.55 1.92 0.37
N GLU A 61 3.32 0.93 -0.49
CA GLU A 61 2.99 1.17 -1.91
C GLU A 61 1.64 1.89 -2.05
N LEU A 62 0.62 1.46 -1.30
CA LEU A 62 -0.69 2.12 -1.26
C LEU A 62 -0.57 3.57 -0.80
N ALA A 63 0.17 3.79 0.28
CA ALA A 63 0.50 5.11 0.80
C ALA A 63 1.18 6.01 -0.26
N THR A 64 2.21 5.48 -0.91
CA THR A 64 2.98 6.17 -1.96
C THR A 64 2.09 6.53 -3.15
N ALA A 65 1.31 5.59 -3.65
CA ALA A 65 0.38 5.79 -4.76
C ALA A 65 -0.68 6.85 -4.41
N ALA A 66 -1.21 6.84 -3.19
CA ALA A 66 -2.18 7.83 -2.72
C ALA A 66 -1.56 9.24 -2.65
N CYS A 67 -0.35 9.36 -2.11
CA CYS A 67 0.40 10.63 -2.09
C CYS A 67 0.67 11.15 -3.50
N HIS A 68 1.14 10.31 -4.42
CA HIS A 68 1.34 10.70 -5.82
C HIS A 68 0.03 11.19 -6.44
N GLN A 69 -1.09 10.48 -6.26
CA GLN A 69 -2.37 10.92 -6.80
C GLN A 69 -2.85 12.28 -6.22
N LEU A 70 -2.52 12.60 -4.97
CA LEU A 70 -2.84 13.91 -4.37
C LEU A 70 -1.92 15.03 -4.83
N LEU A 71 -0.63 14.72 -4.99
CA LEU A 71 0.43 15.72 -5.19
C LEU A 71 0.76 15.96 -6.66
N SER A 72 0.41 15.05 -7.57
CA SER A 72 0.56 15.24 -9.01
C SER A 72 -0.38 16.36 -9.50
N SER A 73 0.08 17.61 -9.47
CA SER A 73 -0.52 18.70 -10.24
C SER A 73 -0.10 18.57 -11.70
N LYS A 74 -1.05 18.73 -12.63
CA LYS A 74 -0.90 18.57 -14.09
C LYS A 74 0.19 19.42 -14.78
N GLU A 75 0.91 20.26 -14.06
CA GLU A 75 1.86 21.23 -14.61
C GLU A 75 3.33 20.87 -14.34
N ASP A 76 3.62 19.82 -13.56
CA ASP A 76 5.00 19.49 -13.15
C ASP A 76 5.25 17.97 -13.14
N ASP A 77 5.06 17.32 -14.30
CA ASP A 77 5.28 15.87 -14.52
C ASP A 77 6.75 15.41 -14.31
N GLN A 78 7.67 16.30 -13.91
CA GLN A 78 9.09 16.00 -13.69
C GLN A 78 9.59 16.21 -12.27
N GLN A 79 8.77 16.67 -11.32
CA GLN A 79 9.21 16.75 -9.93
C GLN A 79 9.10 15.38 -9.26
N GLN A 80 10.24 14.71 -9.11
CA GLN A 80 10.36 13.50 -8.30
C GLN A 80 10.19 13.89 -6.82
N LEU A 81 8.98 13.69 -6.30
CA LEU A 81 8.68 13.89 -4.89
C LEU A 81 9.37 12.79 -4.07
N THR A 82 10.14 13.21 -3.06
CA THR A 82 10.70 12.27 -2.08
C THR A 82 9.74 12.18 -0.91
N LEU A 83 9.13 11.01 -0.73
CA LEU A 83 8.29 10.72 0.43
C LEU A 83 9.15 10.08 1.51
N ILE A 84 9.15 10.68 2.70
CA ILE A 84 9.80 10.13 3.89
C ILE A 84 8.69 9.59 4.79
N PHE A 85 8.78 8.29 5.07
CA PHE A 85 7.91 7.59 6.00
C PHE A 85 8.54 7.63 7.39
N GLU A 86 7.86 8.28 8.33
CA GLU A 86 8.16 8.33 9.75
C GLU A 86 7.12 7.52 10.52
N ASP A 87 7.48 7.04 11.70
CA ASP A 87 6.54 6.42 12.64
C ASP A 87 5.63 5.35 11.99
N VAL A 88 6.26 4.43 11.24
CA VAL A 88 5.55 3.35 10.53
C VAL A 88 5.20 2.22 11.50
N TYR A 89 3.92 1.96 11.67
CA TYR A 89 3.38 0.89 12.49
C TYR A 89 2.61 -0.12 11.64
N PHE A 90 3.01 -1.39 11.70
CA PHE A 90 2.21 -2.52 11.23
C PHE A 90 1.50 -3.14 12.43
N ILE A 91 0.20 -2.94 12.51
CA ILE A 91 -0.62 -3.18 13.71
C ILE A 91 -1.24 -4.57 13.69
N LYS A 92 -1.75 -5.00 12.53
CA LYS A 92 -2.38 -6.31 12.36
C LYS A 92 -2.14 -6.83 10.95
N ALA A 93 -1.74 -8.10 10.83
CA ALA A 93 -1.62 -8.75 9.53
C ALA A 93 -3.01 -8.90 8.87
N LEU A 94 -3.08 -8.68 7.57
CA LEU A 94 -4.26 -8.96 6.76
C LEU A 94 -4.07 -10.30 6.05
N ILE A 95 -4.92 -11.27 6.35
CA ILE A 95 -4.95 -12.57 5.67
C ILE A 95 -5.88 -12.45 4.47
N LEU A 96 -5.46 -12.95 3.31
CA LEU A 96 -6.23 -12.96 2.08
C LEU A 96 -6.72 -14.38 1.80
N ASN A 97 -8.04 -14.54 1.67
CA ASN A 97 -8.65 -15.81 1.30
C ASN A 97 -8.94 -15.82 -0.21
N GLU A 98 -8.72 -16.97 -0.85
CA GLU A 98 -8.97 -17.16 -2.29
C GLU A 98 -10.45 -17.02 -2.68
N HIS A 99 -11.36 -17.26 -1.75
CA HIS A 99 -12.81 -17.19 -2.00
C HIS A 99 -13.44 -15.85 -1.59
N GLU A 100 -12.64 -14.89 -1.12
CA GLU A 100 -13.15 -13.63 -0.59
C GLU A 100 -12.69 -12.43 -1.42
N LEU A 101 -13.60 -11.47 -1.55
CA LEU A 101 -13.28 -10.14 -2.01
C LEU A 101 -13.00 -9.28 -0.78
N MET A 102 -11.77 -8.81 -0.65
CA MET A 102 -11.35 -7.98 0.47
C MET A 102 -11.48 -6.50 0.12
N GLU A 103 -12.23 -5.76 0.93
CA GLU A 103 -12.30 -4.30 0.80
C GLU A 103 -11.21 -3.65 1.64
N ILE A 104 -10.31 -2.90 1.00
CA ILE A 104 -9.25 -2.15 1.68
C ILE A 104 -9.50 -0.66 1.49
N PHE A 105 -9.41 0.08 2.59
CA PHE A 105 -9.50 1.53 2.60
C PHE A 105 -8.12 2.10 2.92
N THR A 106 -7.69 3.05 2.09
CA THR A 106 -6.51 3.88 2.34
C THR A 106 -7.01 5.28 2.59
N GLN A 107 -6.70 5.86 3.74
CA GLN A 107 -7.08 7.22 4.07
C GLN A 107 -5.84 8.05 4.35
N ILE A 108 -5.75 9.21 3.70
CA ILE A 108 -4.77 10.26 4.03
C ILE A 108 -5.49 11.34 4.82
N ILE A 109 -4.96 11.67 5.99
CA ILE A 109 -5.37 12.83 6.78
C ILE A 109 -4.27 13.88 6.68
N MET A 110 -4.60 15.01 6.05
CA MET A 110 -3.68 16.13 5.83
C MET A 110 -3.81 17.12 6.99
N SER A 111 -2.77 17.22 7.80
CA SER A 111 -2.60 18.33 8.76
C SER A 111 -1.67 19.40 8.17
N MET A 112 -1.46 20.50 8.91
CA MET A 112 -0.63 21.64 8.46
C MET A 112 0.79 21.26 8.01
N ARG A 113 1.36 20.13 8.47
CA ARG A 113 2.72 19.69 8.12
C ARG A 113 2.91 18.18 7.98
N GLU A 114 1.93 17.39 8.38
CA GLU A 114 2.07 15.93 8.52
C GLU A 114 0.88 15.24 7.88
N TRP A 115 1.16 14.16 7.17
CA TRP A 115 0.16 13.38 6.49
C TRP A 115 0.10 12.01 7.16
N TYR A 116 -1.05 11.64 7.69
CA TYR A 116 -1.23 10.32 8.29
C TYR A 116 -1.89 9.40 7.31
N ILE A 117 -1.34 8.20 7.11
CA ILE A 117 -2.01 7.18 6.32
C ILE A 117 -2.55 6.11 7.23
N ILE A 118 -3.82 5.79 7.03
CA ILE A 118 -4.56 4.78 7.77
C ILE A 118 -5.02 3.75 6.76
N LEU A 119 -4.57 2.51 6.95
CA LEU A 119 -4.99 1.38 6.12
C LEU A 119 -5.84 0.43 6.94
N CYS A 120 -7.08 0.25 6.53
CA CYS A 120 -8.02 -0.62 7.20
C CYS A 120 -8.80 -1.48 6.20
N ASN A 121 -9.38 -2.58 6.68
CA ASN A 121 -10.39 -3.32 5.95
C ASN A 121 -11.71 -3.30 6.74
N GLN A 122 -12.82 -3.54 6.06
CA GLN A 122 -14.10 -3.74 6.72
C GLN A 122 -14.20 -5.19 7.21
N ASP A 123 -14.54 -5.38 8.49
CA ASP A 123 -14.71 -6.73 9.03
C ASP A 123 -16.01 -7.35 8.49
N ASN A 124 -15.86 -8.45 7.74
CA ASN A 124 -16.98 -9.20 7.19
C ASN A 124 -17.56 -10.23 8.18
N LEU A 125 -16.87 -10.53 9.30
CA LEU A 125 -17.30 -11.53 10.27
C LEU A 125 -18.46 -11.05 11.14
N ASN A 126 -18.56 -9.73 11.39
CA ASN A 126 -19.72 -9.11 12.02
C ASN A 126 -20.63 -8.45 10.98
N LYS A 127 -21.38 -9.26 10.22
CA LYS A 127 -22.40 -8.81 9.25
C LYS A 127 -23.49 -7.87 9.83
N TYR A 128 -23.51 -7.64 11.14
CA TYR A 128 -24.46 -6.79 11.84
C TYR A 128 -23.86 -5.50 12.43
N SER A 129 -22.53 -5.31 12.42
CA SER A 129 -21.89 -4.06 12.83
C SER A 129 -21.45 -3.27 11.59
N LEU A 130 -22.27 -2.30 11.19
CA LEU A 130 -22.06 -1.48 9.99
C LEU A 130 -20.74 -0.67 9.96
N ASN A 131 -19.92 -0.67 11.02
CA ASN A 131 -18.86 0.33 11.19
C ASN A 131 -17.53 -0.17 11.82
N GLU A 132 -17.28 -1.49 11.91
CA GLU A 132 -16.01 -1.97 12.48
C GLU A 132 -14.95 -2.12 11.39
N PHE A 133 -14.09 -1.11 11.27
CA PHE A 133 -12.87 -1.17 10.48
C PHE A 133 -11.74 -1.77 11.33
N THR A 134 -10.99 -2.71 10.77
CA THR A 134 -9.75 -3.18 11.40
C THR A 134 -8.57 -2.38 10.87
N LEU A 135 -7.84 -1.71 11.77
CA LEU A 135 -6.61 -1.00 11.44
C LEU A 135 -5.44 -1.97 11.25
N HIS A 136 -4.79 -1.90 10.10
CA HIS A 136 -3.66 -2.76 9.73
C HIS A 136 -2.32 -2.05 9.76
N ALA A 137 -2.27 -0.82 9.26
CA ALA A 137 -1.06 -0.04 9.24
C ALA A 137 -1.36 1.45 9.40
N GLN A 138 -0.43 2.14 10.03
CA GLN A 138 -0.43 3.58 10.15
C GLN A 138 0.98 4.11 9.93
N ASP A 139 1.09 5.23 9.23
CA ASP A 139 2.35 5.97 9.11
C ASP A 139 2.13 7.48 9.15
N LYS A 140 3.24 8.20 9.32
CA LYS A 140 3.34 9.63 9.11
C LYS A 140 4.24 9.88 7.91
N ILE A 141 3.79 10.69 6.97
CA ILE A 141 4.54 11.06 5.77
C ILE A 141 4.96 12.52 5.84
N VAL A 142 6.24 12.73 5.55
CA VAL A 142 6.86 14.03 5.34
C VAL A 142 7.33 14.11 3.89
N ILE A 143 7.00 15.20 3.21
CA ILE A 143 7.42 15.43 1.83
C ILE A 143 8.72 16.23 1.86
N ASP A 144 9.81 15.65 1.36
CA ASP A 144 11.07 16.36 1.15
C ASP A 144 11.19 16.78 -0.32
N SER A 145 11.43 18.08 -0.52
CA SER A 145 11.66 18.68 -1.83
C SER A 145 13.12 18.60 -2.28
N LYS A 146 14.02 18.07 -1.44
CA LYS A 146 15.44 17.92 -1.75
C LYS A 146 15.75 16.49 -2.18
N GLN A 147 16.39 16.33 -3.33
CA GLN A 147 16.93 15.04 -3.78
C GLN A 147 17.95 14.52 -2.75
N GLN A 148 17.65 13.40 -2.09
CA GLN A 148 18.61 12.73 -1.22
C GLN A 148 19.61 11.87 -2.02
N LYS A 149 20.85 11.87 -1.53
CA LYS A 149 22.03 11.18 -2.07
C LYS A 149 21.79 9.67 -2.19
N SER A 150 22.31 9.08 -3.27
CA SER A 150 22.44 7.63 -3.46
C SER A 150 23.05 6.97 -2.22
N LEU A 151 22.28 6.10 -1.58
CA LEU A 151 22.78 5.16 -0.59
C LEU A 151 23.34 3.94 -1.32
N THR A 152 24.62 3.65 -1.11
CA THR A 152 25.24 2.42 -1.60
C THR A 152 24.67 1.26 -0.80
N ILE A 153 23.85 0.40 -1.43
CA ILE A 153 23.36 -0.82 -0.80
C ILE A 153 24.57 -1.73 -0.57
N PRO A 154 24.87 -2.18 0.67
CA PRO A 154 25.92 -3.16 0.89
C PRO A 154 25.57 -4.46 0.15
N ASN A 155 26.50 -4.99 -0.65
CA ASN A 155 26.34 -6.21 -1.46
C ASN A 155 26.20 -7.50 -0.64
N ARG A 156 25.80 -7.44 0.64
CA ARG A 156 25.77 -8.60 1.51
C ARG A 156 24.62 -8.52 2.51
N TRP A 157 23.46 -8.96 2.08
CA TRP A 157 22.45 -9.47 2.99
C TRP A 157 22.67 -10.98 3.11
N THR A 158 23.24 -11.42 4.23
CA THR A 158 23.12 -12.83 4.63
C THR A 158 21.70 -13.02 5.11
N ILE A 159 20.89 -13.75 4.34
CA ILE A 159 19.64 -14.33 4.85
C ILE A 159 20.08 -15.27 5.97
N GLN A 160 19.92 -14.85 7.23
CA GLN A 160 19.91 -15.80 8.33
C GLN A 160 18.65 -16.63 8.13
N ASP A 161 18.82 -17.95 7.96
CA ASP A 161 17.74 -18.91 7.73
C ASP A 161 16.52 -18.59 8.59
N ILE A 162 15.57 -17.91 7.98
CA ILE A 162 14.25 -17.68 8.56
C ILE A 162 13.51 -18.98 8.30
N THR A 163 13.53 -19.83 9.32
CA THR A 163 12.60 -20.93 9.63
C THR A 163 11.51 -21.22 8.59
N SER A 164 11.32 -22.52 8.30
CA SER A 164 10.35 -23.20 7.39
C SER A 164 8.91 -22.68 7.26
N ALA A 165 8.51 -21.66 8.02
CA ALA A 165 7.18 -21.07 8.00
C ALA A 165 6.96 -20.03 6.88
N TYR A 166 8.02 -19.38 6.37
CA TYR A 166 7.90 -18.37 5.32
C TYR A 166 8.06 -19.01 3.94
N GLN A 167 7.08 -18.83 3.07
CA GLN A 167 7.10 -19.30 1.69
C GLN A 167 6.93 -18.10 0.75
N TYR A 168 8.01 -17.75 0.05
CA TYR A 168 8.00 -16.69 -0.96
C TYR A 168 7.98 -17.30 -2.35
N GLY A 169 6.97 -16.96 -3.16
CA GLY A 169 6.92 -17.31 -4.57
C GLY A 169 7.74 -16.36 -5.44
N SER A 170 7.73 -16.60 -6.76
CA SER A 170 8.65 -15.98 -7.73
C SER A 170 8.56 -14.44 -7.79
N SER A 171 7.40 -13.85 -7.49
CA SER A 171 7.19 -12.40 -7.52
C SER A 171 7.91 -11.66 -6.39
N PHE A 172 8.24 -12.34 -5.28
CA PHE A 172 8.96 -11.77 -4.13
C PHE A 172 10.43 -12.21 -4.05
N GLN A 173 10.85 -13.17 -4.86
CA GLN A 173 12.25 -13.63 -4.94
C GLN A 173 13.06 -12.78 -5.94
N LYS A 174 13.26 -11.50 -5.63
CA LYS A 174 14.15 -10.62 -6.39
C LYS A 174 15.58 -10.79 -5.90
N ASN A 175 16.22 -11.92 -6.23
CA ASN A 175 17.69 -12.11 -6.32
C ASN A 175 18.04 -13.60 -6.50
N ASN A 176 18.37 -14.01 -7.73
CA ASN A 176 19.28 -15.13 -8.04
C ASN A 176 19.64 -15.15 -9.55
N LYS A 177 19.77 -13.99 -10.20
CA LYS A 177 20.27 -13.92 -11.58
C LYS A 177 21.41 -12.92 -11.66
N ASN A 178 22.57 -13.46 -12.03
CA ASN A 178 23.82 -12.82 -12.45
C ASN A 178 24.77 -12.36 -11.33
N ILE A 179 25.36 -13.33 -10.63
CA ILE A 179 26.73 -13.22 -10.12
C ILE A 179 27.54 -14.36 -10.80
N THR A 180 28.07 -14.07 -11.97
CA THR A 180 29.20 -14.78 -12.60
C THR A 180 30.13 -13.72 -13.15
#